data_AF-A0AAV9AF68-F1
#
_entry.id   AF-A0AAV9AF68-F1
#
_cell.length_a   1.000
_cell.length_b   1.000
_cell.length_c   1.000
_cell.angle_alpha   90.00
_cell.angle_beta   90.00
_cell.angle_gamma   90.00
#
_symmetry.space_group_name_H-M   'P 1'
#
loop_
_entity.id
_entity.type
_entity.pdbx_description
1 polymer ?
#
loop_
_entity_poly.entity_id
_entity_poly.type
_entity_poly.pdbx_seq_one_letter_code
_entity_poly.pdbx_strand_id
1 'polypeptide(L)' 'MRAVEKLINGKEIDLKELEDRANKAQIQKHYKISSVELGISSLADAITCRIAARDAL' A
#
# COMPACT_ATOMS: atom_id res chain seq x y z
N MET A 1 5.43 20.23 5.60
CA MET A 1 4.93 19.47 6.77
C MET A 1 4.09 20.34 7.69
N ARG A 2 4.64 21.37 8.35
CA ARG A 2 3.93 22.24 9.33
C ARG A 2 2.58 22.84 8.91
N ALA A 3 2.41 23.18 7.63
CA ALA A 3 1.13 23.67 7.13
C ALA A 3 0.07 22.56 7.02
N VAL A 4 0.49 21.33 6.71
CA VAL A 4 -0.36 20.14 6.60
C VAL A 4 -0.75 19.64 7.99
N GLU A 5 0.16 19.71 8.97
CA GLU A 5 -0.11 19.35 10.37
C GLU A 5 -1.29 20.14 10.96
N LYS A 6 -1.45 21.42 10.59
CA LYS A 6 -2.58 22.25 11.04
C LYS A 6 -3.93 21.86 10.44
N LEU A 7 -3.94 21.08 9.35
CA LEU A 7 -5.15 20.66 8.65
C LEU A 7 -5.68 19.31 9.13
N ILE A 8 -4.84 18.52 9.80
CA ILE A 8 -5.19 17.15 10.20
C ILE A 8 -5.36 17.08 11.71
N ASN A 9 -6.57 16.78 12.15
CA ASN A 9 -6.83 16.44 13.55
C ASN A 9 -6.47 14.96 13.79
N GLY A 10 -5.20 14.71 14.13
CA GLY A 10 -4.69 13.37 14.36
C GLY A 10 -3.25 13.39 14.87
N LYS A 11 -2.69 12.19 15.06
CA LYS A 11 -1.30 12.00 15.45
C LYS A 11 -0.50 11.50 14.25
N GLU A 12 0.60 12.17 13.95
CA GLU A 12 1.58 11.66 12.97
C GLU A 12 2.20 10.36 13.49
N ILE A 13 2.31 9.38 12.61
CA ILE A 13 2.90 8.07 12.88
C ILE A 13 4.08 7.84 11.94
N ASP A 14 5.01 7.00 12.36
CA ASP A 14 6.13 6.62 11.51
C ASP A 14 5.71 5.61 10.42
N LEU A 15 6.58 5.41 9.43
CA LEU A 15 6.31 4.53 8.30
C LEU A 15 6.24 3.05 8.69
N LYS A 16 6.92 2.64 9.77
CA LYS A 16 6.89 1.26 10.25
C LYS A 16 5.55 0.97 10.92
N GLU A 17 5.07 1.89 11.75
CA GLU A 17 3.73 1.82 12.35
C GLU A 17 2.63 1.81 11.29
N LEU A 18 2.82 2.52 10.18
CA LEU A 18 1.91 2.47 9.03
C LEU A 18 1.83 1.07 8.41
N GLU A 19 2.96 0.38 8.25
CA GLU A 19 3.00 -1.00 7.74
C GLU A 19 2.27 -1.98 8.66
N ASP A 20 2.48 -1.85 9.97
CA ASP A 20 1.82 -2.69 10.98
C ASP A 20 0.29 -2.50 11.01
N ARG A 21 -0.18 -1.29 10.70
CA ARG A 21 -1.62 -0.95 10.62
C ARG A 21 -2.24 -1.30 9.27
N ALA A 22 -1.47 -1.74 8.27
CA ALA A 22 -1.96 -1.96 6.92
C ALA A 22 -2.92 -3.16 6.83
N ASN A 23 -4.13 -2.92 6.29
CA ASN A 23 -5.08 -4.00 6.03
C ASN A 23 -4.69 -4.78 4.76
N LYS A 24 -3.84 -5.81 4.93
CA LYS A 24 -3.34 -6.65 3.83
C LYS A 24 -4.45 -7.32 3.02
N ALA A 25 -5.54 -7.75 3.66
CA ALA A 25 -6.68 -8.37 2.97
C ALA A 25 -7.38 -7.38 2.03
N GLN A 26 -7.58 -6.14 2.48
CA GLN A 26 -8.16 -5.09 1.65
C GLN A 26 -7.23 -4.70 0.49
N ILE A 27 -5.92 -4.62 0.74
CA ILE A 27 -4.91 -4.35 -0.29
C ILE A 27 -4.95 -5.42 -1.38
N GLN A 28 -4.89 -6.71 -0.99
CA GLN A 28 -4.95 -7.83 -1.93
C GLN A 28 -6.24 -7.80 -2.77
N LYS A 29 -7.38 -7.53 -2.12
CA LYS A 29 -8.67 -7.41 -2.82
C LYS A 29 -8.66 -6.24 -3.83
N HIS A 30 -8.16 -5.07 -3.44
CA HIS A 30 -8.21 -3.87 -4.28
C HIS A 30 -7.29 -4.00 -5.49
N TYR A 31 -6.08 -4.49 -5.29
CA TYR A 31 -5.14 -4.74 -6.38
C TYR A 31 -5.45 -6.03 -7.14
N LYS A 32 -6.43 -6.85 -6.73
CA LYS A 32 -6.71 -8.16 -7.34
C LYS A 32 -5.49 -9.08 -7.34
N ILE A 33 -4.78 -9.12 -6.21
CA ILE A 33 -3.59 -9.97 -6.00
C ILE A 33 -4.07 -11.36 -5.56
N SER A 34 -3.64 -12.38 -6.28
CA SER A 34 -4.02 -13.77 -5.98
C SER A 34 -3.08 -14.41 -4.95
N SER A 35 -3.56 -15.45 -4.26
CA SER A 35 -2.71 -16.24 -3.35
C SER A 35 -1.56 -16.93 -4.09
N VAL A 36 -1.77 -17.33 -5.34
CA VAL A 36 -0.74 -17.96 -6.18
C VAL A 36 0.41 -16.99 -6.46
N GLU A 37 0.08 -15.73 -6.77
CA GLU A 37 1.07 -14.68 -7.00
C GLU A 37 1.91 -14.38 -5.76
N LEU A 38 1.29 -14.40 -4.58
CA LEU A 38 1.98 -14.24 -3.29
C LEU A 38 2.90 -15.42 -2.93
N GLY A 39 2.71 -16.57 -3.57
CA GLY A 39 3.63 -17.71 -3.47
C GLY A 39 4.90 -17.54 -4.31
N ILE A 40 4.91 -16.59 -5.25
CA ILE A 40 5.99 -16.38 -6.22
C ILE A 40 6.72 -15.06 -5.96
N SER A 41 5.99 -14.02 -5.55
CA SER A 41 6.49 -12.65 -5.40
C SER A 41 6.00 -12.02 -4.10
N SER A 42 6.61 -10.89 -3.71
CA SER A 42 6.15 -10.13 -2.55
C SER A 42 4.88 -9.33 -2.87
N LEU A 43 4.14 -8.96 -1.81
CA LEU A 43 3.00 -8.06 -1.94
C LEU A 43 3.39 -6.71 -2.56
N ALA A 44 4.57 -6.19 -2.22
CA ALA A 44 5.07 -4.93 -2.75
C ALA A 44 5.38 -5.02 -4.26
N ASP A 45 6.00 -6.12 -4.71
CA ASP A 45 6.30 -6.33 -6.13
C ASP A 45 5.02 -6.44 -6.96
N ALA A 46 4.04 -7.20 -6.47
CA ALA A 46 2.73 -7.37 -7.10
C ALA A 46 1.98 -6.04 -7.27
N ILE A 47 2.04 -5.15 -6.27
CA ILE A 47 1.46 -3.80 -6.33
C ILE A 47 2.23 -2.92 -7.32
N THR A 48 3.55 -2.92 -7.23
CA THR A 48 4.42 -2.09 -8.07
C THR A 48 4.24 -2.43 -9.55
N CYS A 49 4.17 -3.72 -9.88
CA CYS A 49 3.91 -4.21 -11.22
C CYS A 49 2.58 -3.66 -11.78
N ARG A 50 1.52 -3.67 -10.99
CA ARG A 50 0.20 -3.15 -11.40
C ARG A 50 0.17 -1.64 -11.61
N ILE A 51 0.86 -0.89 -10.75
CA ILE A 51 1.00 0.56 -10.91
C ILE A 51 1.75 0.86 -12.22
N ALA A 52 2.90 0.21 -12.41
CA ALA A 52 3.71 0.39 -13.61
C ALA A 52 2.97 -0.01 -14.90
N ALA A 53 2.25 -1.14 -14.89
CA ALA A 53 1.48 -1.60 -16.04
C ALA A 53 0.28 -0.69 -16.36
N ARG A 54 -0.27 0.01 -15.37
CA ARG A 54 -1.39 0.94 -15.58
C ARG A 54 -0.98 2.19 -16.36
N ASP A 55 0.19 2.73 -16.07
CA ASP A 55 0.70 3.94 -16.75
C ASP A 55 1.27 3.63 -18.14
N ALA A 56 1.46 2.35 -18.47
CA ALA A 56 2.01 1.90 -19.75
C ALA A 56 0.96 1.63 -20.86
N LEU A 57 -0.34 1.71 -20.53
CA LEU A 57 -1.47 1.42 -21.43
C LEU A 57 -2.32 2.68 -21.66
#